data_AF-A0A8T5RML2-F1
#
_entry.id   AF-A0A8T5RML2-F1
#
_cell.length_a   1.000
_cell.length_b   1.000
_cell.length_c   1.000
_cell.angle_alpha   90.00
_cell.angle_beta   90.00
_cell.angle_gamma   90.00
#
_symmetry.space_group_name_H-M   'P 1'
#
loop_
_entity.id
_entity.type
_entity.pdbx_description
1 polymer ?
#
loop_
_entity_poly.entity_id
_entity_poly.type
_entity_poly.pdbx_seq_one_letter_code
_entity_poly.pdbx_strand_id
1 'polypeptide(L)'
;MNEVKDNEDNKVEESEKSKRKERRRKTTQGQMIQESLGLNPTDIDEIEKKLFIVRFLDFFSEDTLEFVYKGRIMEQNVTRFTTYMDTLQVEREEEKLLKQSFESKNVINVIENVKNKAEEFAASKGIKDNVNKRLRKLTLFITLPLFALLIVLTFLPIGANYYIFFPILCVVCIAPQMVRGRVVKKWSQFKEQNKGEIYEAHRDDIMILKSFAGELLNNIRSRLLELEVPLQLIKFTLFSRDYENLNLINSRDIRGTMQYFYTFEYPLGMEEIPIPEKLHKYQESLVQEKRTEKPEKNFIVLAEMKGTNGIITSFTPTLKDVVADKINEMLNESEFNKAPDELKAIMPNYSDKMAIYCVCGEIAKIENIQICNWKDQFKFYLFEATECKCGESIYALSIMDESTEIPEELKDIFLS
;
A
#
# COMPACT_ATOMS: atom_id res chain seq x y z
N MET A 1 2.43 57.62 -42.00
CA MET A 1 2.30 58.61 -40.92
C MET A 1 0.81 58.67 -40.59
N ASN A 2 0.33 57.82 -39.66
CA ASN A 2 0.35 58.04 -38.20
C ASN A 2 -0.43 59.32 -37.88
N GLU A 3 -1.56 59.32 -37.18
CA GLU A 3 -1.84 58.60 -35.94
C GLU A 3 -3.35 58.67 -35.57
N VAL A 4 -3.80 57.65 -34.84
CA VAL A 4 -4.64 57.74 -33.61
C VAL A 4 -6.08 58.23 -33.76
N LYS A 5 -7.02 57.27 -33.72
CA LYS A 5 -7.90 57.03 -32.56
C LYS A 5 -8.65 55.70 -32.75
N ASP A 6 -8.96 55.06 -31.62
CA ASP A 6 -9.84 53.90 -31.42
C ASP A 6 -9.11 52.59 -31.04
N ASN A 7 -8.85 52.45 -29.74
CA ASN A 7 -9.02 51.20 -28.99
C ASN A 7 -8.68 51.44 -27.50
N GLU A 8 -9.61 52.01 -26.74
CA GLU A 8 -9.46 52.18 -25.28
C GLU A 8 -10.56 51.52 -24.43
N ASP A 9 -11.53 50.82 -25.02
CA ASP A 9 -12.64 50.22 -24.24
C ASP A 9 -12.60 48.68 -24.10
N ASN A 10 -11.53 48.01 -24.50
CA ASN A 10 -11.42 46.53 -24.40
C ASN A 10 -10.32 46.03 -23.44
N LYS A 11 -9.87 46.86 -22.49
CA LYS A 11 -8.71 46.55 -21.63
C LYS A 11 -8.98 46.37 -20.13
N VAL A 12 -10.24 46.29 -19.70
CA VAL A 12 -10.56 46.18 -18.26
C VAL A 12 -11.18 44.84 -17.86
N GLU A 13 -11.80 44.06 -18.76
CA GLU A 13 -12.47 42.80 -18.37
C GLU A 13 -11.64 41.51 -18.56
N GLU A 14 -10.43 41.58 -19.13
CA GLU A 14 -9.58 40.40 -19.34
C GLU A 14 -8.57 40.11 -18.21
N SER A 15 -8.52 40.95 -17.17
CA SER A 15 -7.54 40.82 -16.08
C SER A 15 -8.02 40.01 -14.86
N GLU A 16 -9.31 39.65 -14.75
CA GLU A 16 -9.84 38.93 -13.57
C GLU A 16 -10.09 37.43 -13.77
N LYS A 17 -9.98 36.90 -14.99
CA LYS A 17 -10.18 35.45 -15.25
C LYS A 17 -8.89 34.63 -15.42
N SER A 18 -7.71 35.24 -15.25
CA SER A 18 -6.41 34.54 -15.33
C SER A 18 -5.77 34.22 -13.98
N LYS A 19 -6.52 34.25 -12.87
CA LYS A 19 -6.17 33.45 -11.68
C LYS A 19 -6.41 31.97 -11.99
N ARG A 20 -5.55 31.44 -12.88
CA ARG A 20 -5.21 30.04 -13.03
C ARG A 20 -5.21 29.44 -11.64
N LYS A 21 -6.06 28.42 -11.44
CA LYS A 21 -5.92 27.46 -10.35
C LYS A 21 -4.47 26.99 -10.36
N GLU A 22 -3.64 27.63 -9.57
CA GLU A 22 -2.32 27.17 -9.20
C GLU A 22 -2.60 25.85 -8.50
N ARG A 23 -2.44 24.75 -9.24
CA ARG A 23 -2.48 23.41 -8.67
C ARG A 23 -1.47 23.46 -7.54
N ARG A 24 -1.95 23.50 -6.29
CA ARG A 24 -1.11 23.37 -5.09
C ARG A 24 -0.19 22.18 -5.36
N ARG A 25 1.08 22.46 -5.69
CA ARG A 25 2.09 21.42 -5.83
C ARG A 25 2.15 20.77 -4.46
N LYS A 26 1.76 19.50 -4.35
CA LYS A 26 1.92 18.76 -3.11
C LYS A 26 3.41 18.73 -2.81
N THR A 27 3.85 19.45 -1.78
CA THR A 27 5.21 19.40 -1.27
C THR A 27 5.52 17.96 -0.88
N THR A 28 6.64 17.43 -1.34
CA THR A 28 7.07 16.06 -1.01
C THR A 28 7.55 16.00 0.44
N GLN A 29 7.57 14.81 1.05
CA GLN A 29 8.13 14.64 2.39
C GLN A 29 9.58 15.14 2.47
N GLY A 30 10.38 14.87 1.43
CA GLY A 30 11.74 15.38 1.29
C GLY A 30 11.81 16.91 1.32
N GLN A 31 10.93 17.61 0.59
CA GLN A 31 10.85 19.08 0.60
C GLN A 31 10.44 19.64 1.98
N MET A 32 9.53 18.97 2.69
CA MET A 32 9.12 19.42 4.03
C MET A 32 10.19 19.16 5.09
N ILE A 33 10.91 18.04 5.02
CA ILE A 33 12.08 17.75 5.87
C ILE A 33 13.17 18.79 5.60
N GLN A 34 13.46 19.04 4.32
CA GLN A 34 14.44 20.02 3.88
C GLN A 34 14.13 21.43 4.43
N GLU A 35 12.90 21.91 4.26
CA GLU A 35 12.47 23.24 4.75
C GLU A 35 12.49 23.31 6.29
N SER A 36 12.15 22.22 6.98
CA SER A 36 12.05 22.21 8.45
C SER A 36 13.40 22.08 9.14
N LEU A 37 14.38 21.45 8.49
CA LEU A 37 15.74 21.26 9.00
C LEU A 37 16.73 22.29 8.41
N GLY A 38 16.29 23.17 7.51
CA GLY A 38 17.16 24.18 6.90
C GLY A 38 18.21 23.60 5.93
N LEU A 39 17.94 22.44 5.34
CA LEU A 39 18.88 21.73 4.48
C LEU A 39 18.94 22.33 3.08
N ASN A 40 20.09 22.19 2.41
CA ASN A 40 20.21 22.56 1.01
C ASN A 40 19.41 21.57 0.14
N PRO A 41 18.61 22.03 -0.83
CA PRO A 41 17.87 21.14 -1.74
C PRO A 41 18.73 20.08 -2.43
N THR A 42 20.01 20.37 -2.69
CA THR A 42 20.93 19.43 -3.33
C THR A 42 21.24 18.22 -2.44
N ASP A 43 21.31 18.39 -1.12
CA ASP A 43 21.68 17.32 -0.18
C ASP A 43 20.60 16.23 -0.10
N ILE A 44 19.33 16.63 -0.04
CA ILE A 44 18.21 15.68 -0.01
C ILE A 44 18.04 14.96 -1.34
N ASP A 45 18.18 15.68 -2.47
CA ASP A 45 18.13 15.07 -3.80
C ASP A 45 19.25 14.02 -3.99
N GLU A 46 20.44 14.29 -3.44
CA GLU A 46 21.55 13.34 -3.44
C GLU A 46 21.23 12.07 -2.62
N ILE A 47 20.69 12.24 -1.41
CA ILE A 47 20.26 11.13 -0.56
C ILE A 47 19.16 10.29 -1.25
N GLU A 48 18.18 10.93 -1.86
CA GLU A 48 17.10 10.25 -2.59
C GLU A 48 17.63 9.45 -3.79
N LYS A 49 18.61 9.99 -4.53
CA LYS A 49 19.27 9.28 -5.63
C LYS A 49 20.04 8.06 -5.13
N LYS A 50 20.84 8.19 -4.07
CA LYS A 50 21.56 7.06 -3.46
C LYS A 50 20.58 5.98 -2.98
N LEU A 51 19.50 6.37 -2.27
CA LEU A 51 18.45 5.44 -1.82
C LEU A 51 17.74 4.75 -2.99
N PHE A 52 17.51 5.45 -4.11
CA PHE A 52 16.98 4.82 -5.32
C PHE A 52 17.90 3.70 -5.85
N ILE A 53 19.22 3.95 -5.88
CA ILE A 53 20.20 2.96 -6.35
C ILE A 53 20.19 1.75 -5.41
N VAL A 54 20.24 1.96 -4.10
CA VAL A 54 20.15 0.89 -3.10
C VAL A 54 18.90 0.03 -3.33
N ARG A 55 17.72 0.66 -3.42
CA ARG A 55 16.45 -0.06 -3.64
C ARG A 55 16.46 -0.88 -4.92
N PHE A 56 17.04 -0.34 -5.99
CA PHE A 56 17.14 -1.06 -7.26
C PHE A 56 18.08 -2.26 -7.17
N LEU A 57 19.29 -2.08 -6.64
CA LEU A 57 20.29 -3.14 -6.49
C LEU A 57 19.77 -4.27 -5.60
N ASP A 58 19.13 -3.90 -4.50
CA ASP A 58 18.56 -4.83 -3.56
C ASP A 58 17.39 -5.62 -4.17
N PHE A 59 16.47 -4.94 -4.86
CA PHE A 59 15.37 -5.62 -5.54
C PHE A 59 15.86 -6.53 -6.67
N PHE A 60 16.84 -6.08 -7.46
CA PHE A 60 17.44 -6.88 -8.52
C PHE A 60 18.16 -8.12 -7.97
N SER A 61 18.83 -7.98 -6.83
CA SER A 61 19.50 -9.06 -6.12
C SER A 61 18.51 -10.08 -5.55
N GLU A 62 17.36 -9.62 -5.08
CA GLU A 62 16.32 -10.48 -4.49
C GLU A 62 15.38 -11.12 -5.51
N ASP A 63 15.10 -10.48 -6.64
CA ASP A 63 14.17 -10.99 -7.65
C ASP A 63 14.68 -10.73 -9.06
N THR A 64 15.87 -11.25 -9.38
CA THR A 64 16.51 -11.12 -10.69
C THR A 64 15.59 -11.55 -11.83
N LEU A 65 14.81 -12.62 -11.62
CA LEU A 65 13.87 -13.13 -12.61
C LEU A 65 12.82 -12.10 -13.03
N GLU A 66 12.44 -11.16 -12.15
CA GLU A 66 11.50 -10.11 -12.50
C GLU A 66 12.01 -9.18 -13.61
N PHE A 67 13.32 -9.15 -13.86
CA PHE A 67 13.97 -8.31 -14.88
C PHE A 67 14.25 -9.02 -16.21
N VAL A 68 14.03 -10.33 -16.28
CA VAL A 68 14.20 -11.15 -17.48
C VAL A 68 13.33 -10.62 -18.63
N TYR A 69 13.96 -10.36 -19.77
CA TYR A 69 13.38 -9.78 -20.99
C TYR A 69 12.77 -8.38 -20.80
N LYS A 70 13.14 -7.65 -19.74
CA LYS A 70 12.75 -6.25 -19.50
C LYS A 70 13.90 -5.28 -19.77
N GLY A 71 14.59 -5.48 -20.90
CA GLY A 71 15.78 -4.70 -21.29
C GLY A 71 15.61 -3.18 -21.16
N ARG A 72 14.50 -2.60 -21.63
CA ARG A 72 14.25 -1.15 -21.53
C ARG A 72 14.22 -0.63 -20.10
N ILE A 73 13.62 -1.38 -19.16
CA ILE A 73 13.53 -0.95 -17.75
C ILE A 73 14.91 -1.05 -17.11
N MET A 74 15.66 -2.11 -17.42
CA MET A 74 17.03 -2.27 -16.96
C MET A 74 17.92 -1.13 -17.46
N GLU A 75 17.91 -0.85 -18.76
CA GLU A 75 18.67 0.24 -19.37
C GLU A 75 18.32 1.60 -18.76
N GLN A 76 17.02 1.88 -18.55
CA GLN A 76 16.59 3.14 -17.90
C GLN A 76 17.14 3.29 -16.48
N ASN A 77 17.09 2.22 -15.67
CA ASN A 77 17.63 2.25 -14.32
C ASN A 77 19.16 2.36 -14.34
N VAL A 78 19.82 1.59 -15.21
CA VAL A 78 21.27 1.60 -15.44
C VAL A 78 21.77 2.98 -15.81
N THR A 79 21.24 3.57 -16.87
CA THR A 79 21.63 4.91 -17.30
C THR A 79 21.41 5.94 -16.19
N ARG A 80 20.31 5.84 -15.43
CA ARG A 80 20.03 6.79 -14.34
C ARG A 80 21.07 6.70 -13.22
N PHE A 81 21.45 5.49 -12.80
CA PHE A 81 22.44 5.37 -11.73
C PHE A 81 23.86 5.66 -12.23
N THR A 82 24.23 5.24 -13.44
CA THR A 82 25.54 5.56 -14.02
C THR A 82 25.72 7.06 -14.19
N THR A 83 24.70 7.75 -14.71
CA THR A 83 24.73 9.22 -14.84
C THR A 83 24.94 9.88 -13.49
N TYR A 84 24.32 9.37 -12.43
CA TYR A 84 24.53 9.87 -11.08
C TYR A 84 25.96 9.59 -10.57
N MET A 85 26.48 8.37 -10.74
CA MET A 85 27.85 8.02 -10.36
C MET A 85 28.91 8.82 -11.11
N ASP A 86 28.64 9.18 -12.37
CA ASP A 86 29.53 9.99 -13.19
C ASP A 86 29.53 11.47 -12.77
N THR A 87 28.37 11.98 -12.34
CA THR A 87 28.16 13.38 -11.97
C THR A 87 28.30 13.67 -10.47
N LEU A 88 28.57 12.64 -9.67
CA LEU A 88 28.88 12.77 -8.25
C LEU A 88 30.01 13.77 -8.06
N GLN A 89 29.75 14.83 -7.28
CA GLN A 89 30.73 15.85 -7.00
C GLN A 89 31.81 15.24 -6.11
N VAL A 90 33.02 15.08 -6.65
CA VAL A 90 34.11 14.34 -6.02
C VAL A 90 34.82 15.20 -4.95
N GLU A 91 34.12 16.15 -4.34
CA GLU A 91 34.73 17.08 -3.38
C GLU A 91 34.99 16.39 -2.04
N ARG A 92 34.06 15.52 -1.58
CA ARG A 92 34.22 14.77 -0.33
C ARG A 92 34.95 13.45 -0.53
N GLU A 93 35.76 13.08 0.45
CA GLU A 93 36.54 11.83 0.43
C GLU A 93 35.64 10.59 0.32
N GLU A 94 34.54 10.55 1.06
CA GLU A 94 33.59 9.43 1.00
C GLU A 94 32.97 9.24 -0.39
N GLU A 95 32.72 10.33 -1.12
CA GLU A 95 32.19 10.26 -2.49
C GLU A 95 33.23 9.74 -3.48
N LYS A 96 34.52 10.04 -3.26
CA LYS A 96 35.61 9.46 -4.05
C LYS A 96 35.67 7.95 -3.83
N LEU A 97 35.63 7.52 -2.57
CA LEU A 97 35.66 6.11 -2.20
C LEU A 97 34.45 5.36 -2.76
N LEU A 98 33.27 5.97 -2.73
CA LEU A 98 32.06 5.40 -3.30
C LEU A 98 32.17 5.21 -4.81
N LYS A 99 32.69 6.21 -5.53
CA LYS A 99 32.94 6.11 -6.98
C LYS A 99 33.97 5.04 -7.31
N GLN A 100 35.08 5.00 -6.57
CA GLN A 100 36.09 3.95 -6.71
C GLN A 100 35.54 2.56 -6.44
N SER A 101 34.67 2.42 -5.43
CA SER A 101 34.01 1.14 -5.13
C SER A 101 33.09 0.71 -6.28
N PHE A 102 32.29 1.63 -6.82
CA PHE A 102 31.43 1.37 -7.97
C PHE A 102 32.19 0.86 -9.20
N GLU A 103 33.30 1.52 -9.53
CA GLU A 103 34.18 1.16 -10.65
C GLU A 103 34.91 -0.16 -10.40
N SER A 104 35.52 -0.33 -9.22
CA SER A 104 36.31 -1.53 -8.86
C SER A 104 35.46 -2.79 -8.73
N LYS A 105 34.24 -2.67 -8.19
CA LYS A 105 33.25 -3.76 -8.12
C LYS A 105 32.58 -4.04 -9.45
N ASN A 106 32.81 -3.18 -10.45
CA ASN A 106 32.31 -3.36 -11.81
C ASN A 106 30.78 -3.57 -11.86
N VAL A 107 30.05 -2.78 -11.07
CA VAL A 107 28.63 -2.98 -10.75
C VAL A 107 27.76 -3.16 -12.00
N ILE A 108 28.02 -2.39 -13.06
CA ILE A 108 27.30 -2.50 -14.35
C ILE A 108 27.42 -3.90 -14.94
N ASN A 109 28.65 -4.37 -15.11
CA ASN A 109 28.92 -5.65 -15.75
C ASN A 109 28.38 -6.80 -14.91
N VAL A 110 28.41 -6.67 -13.59
CA VAL A 110 27.79 -7.64 -12.67
C VAL A 110 26.27 -7.70 -12.90
N ILE A 111 25.58 -6.56 -12.94
CA ILE A 111 24.14 -6.50 -13.22
C ILE A 111 23.81 -7.14 -14.59
N GLU A 112 24.57 -6.78 -15.62
CA GLU A 112 24.37 -7.32 -16.98
C GLU A 112 24.61 -8.83 -17.03
N ASN A 113 25.68 -9.32 -16.42
CA ASN A 113 25.98 -10.75 -16.34
C ASN A 113 24.88 -11.53 -15.63
N VAL A 114 24.49 -11.09 -14.42
CA VAL A 114 23.44 -11.75 -13.64
C VAL A 114 22.12 -11.78 -14.41
N LYS A 115 21.76 -10.66 -15.07
CA LYS A 115 20.57 -10.58 -15.91
C LYS A 115 20.65 -11.54 -17.09
N ASN A 116 21.75 -11.53 -17.86
CA ASN A 116 21.88 -12.35 -19.06
C ASN A 116 21.83 -13.85 -18.72
N LYS A 117 22.51 -14.26 -17.64
CA LYS A 117 22.45 -15.64 -17.16
C LYS A 117 21.04 -16.01 -16.67
N ALA A 118 20.31 -15.10 -16.02
CA ALA A 118 18.92 -15.32 -15.66
C ALA A 118 18.00 -15.46 -16.90
N GLU A 119 18.26 -14.72 -17.98
CA GLU A 119 17.54 -14.86 -19.25
C GLU A 119 17.85 -16.21 -19.92
N GLU A 120 19.11 -16.64 -19.94
CA GLU A 120 19.54 -17.95 -20.44
C GLU A 120 18.89 -19.10 -19.64
N PHE A 121 18.88 -18.96 -18.31
CA PHE A 121 18.21 -19.90 -17.42
C PHE A 121 16.71 -19.98 -17.73
N ALA A 122 16.03 -18.83 -17.83
CA ALA A 122 14.62 -18.79 -18.17
C ALA A 122 14.34 -19.41 -19.55
N ALA A 123 15.20 -19.16 -20.54
CA ALA A 123 15.13 -19.77 -21.86
C ALA A 123 15.28 -21.30 -21.80
N SER A 124 16.20 -21.81 -20.98
CA SER A 124 16.42 -23.25 -20.78
C SER A 124 15.19 -23.96 -20.20
N LYS A 125 14.42 -23.27 -19.34
CA LYS A 125 13.16 -23.77 -18.76
C LYS A 125 11.93 -23.45 -19.65
N GLY A 126 12.14 -22.99 -20.88
CA GLY A 126 11.09 -22.79 -21.89
C GLY A 126 10.44 -21.40 -21.91
N ILE A 127 10.98 -20.42 -21.19
CA ILE A 127 10.50 -19.02 -21.18
C ILE A 127 11.38 -18.20 -22.13
N LYS A 128 10.85 -17.90 -23.32
CA LYS A 128 11.62 -17.32 -24.44
C LYS A 128 11.38 -15.82 -24.69
N ASP A 129 10.41 -15.21 -24.01
CA ASP A 129 10.04 -13.81 -24.24
C ASP A 129 9.41 -13.21 -22.99
N ASN A 130 9.33 -11.88 -22.97
CA ASN A 130 8.72 -11.09 -21.92
C ASN A 130 7.26 -11.50 -21.69
N VAL A 131 6.92 -11.79 -20.43
CA VAL A 131 5.56 -12.20 -20.02
C VAL A 131 4.51 -11.17 -20.40
N ASN A 132 4.80 -9.87 -20.29
CA ASN A 132 3.87 -8.81 -20.70
C ASN A 132 3.64 -8.79 -22.21
N LYS A 133 4.67 -9.06 -23.02
CA LYS A 133 4.52 -9.18 -24.48
C LYS A 133 3.69 -10.40 -24.85
N ARG A 134 3.96 -11.55 -24.23
CA ARG A 134 3.18 -12.78 -24.38
C ARG A 134 1.72 -12.56 -24.00
N LEU A 135 1.48 -11.89 -22.89
CA LEU A 135 0.15 -11.56 -22.39
C LEU A 135 -0.59 -10.65 -23.36
N ARG A 136 0.05 -9.59 -23.87
CA ARG A 136 -0.54 -8.70 -24.89
C ARG A 136 -0.92 -9.47 -26.16
N LYS A 137 -0.04 -10.35 -26.67
CA LYS A 137 -0.32 -11.20 -27.83
C LYS A 137 -1.52 -12.11 -27.56
N LEU A 138 -1.52 -12.85 -26.45
CA LEU A 138 -2.62 -13.75 -26.07
C LEU A 138 -3.94 -13.00 -25.89
N THR A 139 -3.91 -11.84 -25.22
CA THR A 139 -5.10 -10.99 -25.07
C THR A 139 -5.61 -10.57 -26.43
N LEU A 140 -4.77 -10.08 -27.34
CA LEU A 140 -5.17 -9.71 -28.70
C LEU A 140 -5.78 -10.89 -29.47
N PHE A 141 -5.16 -12.07 -29.42
CA PHE A 141 -5.68 -13.28 -30.07
C PHE A 141 -7.04 -13.71 -29.56
N ILE A 142 -7.37 -13.42 -28.31
CA ILE A 142 -8.66 -13.77 -27.70
C ILE A 142 -9.68 -12.65 -27.96
N THR A 143 -9.29 -11.39 -27.76
CA THR A 143 -10.22 -10.26 -27.88
C THR A 143 -10.61 -9.98 -29.32
N LEU A 144 -9.71 -10.16 -30.30
CA LEU A 144 -9.99 -9.82 -31.71
C LEU A 144 -11.11 -10.68 -32.32
N PRO A 145 -11.11 -12.02 -32.21
CA PRO A 145 -12.22 -12.85 -32.69
C PRO A 145 -13.52 -12.59 -31.94
N LEU A 146 -13.44 -12.33 -30.63
CA LEU A 146 -14.60 -12.00 -29.80
C LEU A 146 -15.24 -10.66 -30.21
N PHE A 147 -14.42 -9.67 -30.58
CA PHE A 147 -14.88 -8.39 -31.09
C PHE A 147 -15.51 -8.53 -32.47
N ALA A 148 -14.90 -9.33 -33.36
CA ALA A 148 -15.47 -9.65 -34.67
C ALA A 148 -16.82 -10.38 -34.55
N LEU A 149 -16.94 -11.33 -33.61
CA LEU A 149 -18.19 -12.03 -33.31
C LEU A 149 -19.27 -11.05 -32.82
N LEU A 150 -18.93 -10.13 -31.92
CA LEU A 150 -19.84 -9.09 -31.46
C LEU A 150 -20.35 -8.22 -32.61
N ILE A 151 -19.46 -7.79 -33.51
CA ILE A 151 -19.82 -7.01 -34.71
C ILE A 151 -20.79 -7.81 -35.59
N VAL A 152 -20.48 -9.06 -35.93
CA VAL A 152 -21.36 -9.90 -36.76
C VAL A 152 -22.73 -10.08 -36.12
N LEU A 153 -22.77 -10.33 -34.80
CA LEU A 153 -24.03 -10.49 -34.06
C LEU A 153 -24.85 -9.19 -34.03
N THR A 154 -24.22 -8.00 -34.02
CA THR A 154 -24.95 -6.73 -34.07
C THR A 154 -25.61 -6.42 -35.42
N PHE A 155 -25.10 -6.99 -36.52
CA PHE A 155 -25.64 -6.77 -37.87
C PHE A 155 -26.59 -7.87 -38.36
N LEU A 156 -26.71 -8.99 -37.64
CA LEU A 156 -27.67 -10.05 -37.96
C LEU A 156 -29.08 -9.66 -37.50
N PRO A 157 -30.10 -9.68 -38.38
CA PRO A 157 -31.49 -9.33 -38.05
C PRO A 157 -32.21 -10.49 -37.34
N ILE A 158 -31.51 -11.18 -36.45
CA ILE A 158 -32.06 -12.23 -35.60
C ILE A 158 -32.52 -11.49 -34.35
N GLY A 159 -33.84 -11.36 -34.16
CA GLY A 159 -34.45 -10.62 -33.05
C GLY A 159 -33.65 -10.83 -31.76
N ALA A 160 -33.14 -9.72 -31.21
CA ALA A 160 -32.14 -9.69 -30.15
C ALA A 160 -32.58 -10.52 -28.95
N ASN A 161 -32.24 -11.81 -28.96
CA ASN A 161 -32.56 -12.69 -27.87
C ASN A 161 -31.50 -12.43 -26.80
N TYR A 162 -31.81 -11.52 -25.88
CA TYR A 162 -30.91 -11.09 -24.79
C TYR A 162 -30.30 -12.27 -24.03
N TYR A 163 -31.01 -13.41 -23.98
CA TYR A 163 -30.54 -14.67 -23.40
C TYR A 163 -29.32 -15.28 -24.10
N ILE A 164 -29.06 -14.99 -25.38
CA ILE A 164 -27.87 -15.46 -26.11
C ILE A 164 -26.74 -14.41 -26.05
N PHE A 165 -27.09 -13.13 -26.16
CA PHE A 165 -26.10 -12.04 -26.16
C PHE A 165 -25.41 -11.89 -24.80
N PHE A 166 -26.15 -12.01 -23.71
CA PHE A 166 -25.61 -11.78 -22.37
C PHE A 166 -24.52 -12.80 -21.98
N PRO A 167 -24.71 -14.13 -22.15
CA PRO A 167 -23.64 -15.10 -21.90
C PRO A 167 -22.38 -14.88 -22.76
N ILE A 168 -22.56 -14.52 -24.04
CA ILE A 168 -21.44 -14.24 -24.95
C ILE A 168 -20.66 -13.02 -24.44
N LEU A 169 -21.35 -11.94 -24.08
CA LEU A 169 -20.73 -10.74 -23.51
C LEU A 169 -19.97 -11.06 -22.21
N CYS A 170 -20.56 -11.84 -21.31
CA CYS A 170 -19.90 -12.29 -20.08
C CYS A 170 -18.60 -13.05 -20.37
N VAL A 171 -18.62 -14.00 -21.31
CA VAL A 171 -17.42 -14.75 -21.73
C VAL A 171 -16.38 -13.80 -22.32
N VAL A 172 -16.80 -12.81 -23.12
CA VAL A 172 -15.90 -11.81 -23.72
C VAL A 172 -15.20 -10.97 -22.65
N CYS A 173 -15.91 -10.58 -21.60
CA CYS A 173 -15.36 -9.79 -20.51
C CYS A 173 -14.46 -10.61 -19.57
N ILE A 174 -14.82 -11.86 -19.30
CA ILE A 174 -14.14 -12.71 -18.30
C ILE A 174 -12.90 -13.40 -18.89
N ALA A 175 -12.96 -13.91 -20.13
CA ALA A 175 -11.89 -14.71 -20.71
C ALA A 175 -10.51 -13.99 -20.73
N PRO A 176 -10.40 -12.71 -21.11
CA PRO A 176 -9.14 -11.98 -21.06
C PRO A 176 -8.56 -11.89 -19.64
N GLN A 177 -9.41 -11.68 -18.63
CA GLN A 177 -8.98 -11.61 -17.23
C GLN A 177 -8.52 -12.97 -16.71
N MET A 178 -9.22 -14.05 -17.05
CA MET A 178 -8.80 -15.40 -16.68
C MET A 178 -7.46 -15.79 -17.31
N VAL A 179 -7.24 -15.45 -18.59
CA VAL A 179 -5.96 -15.70 -19.27
C VAL A 179 -4.85 -14.89 -18.63
N ARG A 180 -5.09 -13.61 -18.34
CA ARG A 180 -4.14 -12.76 -17.62
C ARG A 180 -3.78 -13.35 -16.26
N GLY A 181 -4.78 -13.73 -15.46
CA GLY A 181 -4.57 -14.34 -14.15
C GLY A 181 -3.75 -15.62 -14.22
N ARG A 182 -4.04 -16.52 -15.17
CA ARG A 182 -3.28 -17.76 -15.37
C ARG A 182 -1.83 -17.50 -15.78
N VAL A 183 -1.58 -16.59 -16.70
CA VAL A 183 -0.22 -16.27 -17.16
C VAL A 183 0.60 -15.64 -16.03
N VAL A 184 0.03 -14.67 -15.31
CA VAL A 184 0.70 -14.03 -14.16
C VAL A 184 0.96 -15.03 -13.03
N LYS A 185 -0.02 -15.87 -12.70
CA LYS A 185 0.15 -16.93 -11.68
C LYS A 185 1.24 -17.91 -12.05
N LYS A 186 1.27 -18.39 -13.31
CA LYS A 186 2.34 -19.28 -13.79
C LYS A 186 3.72 -18.62 -13.75
N TRP A 187 3.80 -17.33 -14.08
CA TRP A 187 5.05 -16.58 -13.99
C TRP A 187 5.51 -16.44 -12.54
N SER A 188 4.62 -16.03 -11.63
CA SER A 188 4.91 -15.94 -10.20
C SER A 188 5.37 -17.28 -9.62
N GLN A 189 4.69 -18.39 -9.95
CA GLN A 189 5.11 -19.74 -9.55
C GLN A 189 6.48 -20.13 -10.12
N PHE A 190 6.74 -19.80 -11.39
CA PHE A 190 8.04 -20.04 -12.00
C PHE A 190 9.15 -19.29 -11.25
N LYS A 191 8.93 -18.01 -10.91
CA LYS A 191 9.91 -17.23 -10.16
C LYS A 191 10.18 -17.85 -8.80
N GLU A 192 9.14 -18.17 -8.05
CA GLU A 192 9.29 -18.73 -6.69
C GLU A 192 10.03 -20.07 -6.70
N GLN A 193 9.71 -20.94 -7.65
CA GLN A 193 10.34 -22.26 -7.76
C GLN A 193 11.82 -22.21 -8.16
N ASN A 194 12.25 -21.15 -8.84
CA ASN A 194 13.60 -21.08 -9.42
C ASN A 194 14.45 -19.94 -8.82
N LYS A 195 13.90 -19.11 -7.92
CA LYS A 195 14.63 -18.00 -7.27
C LYS A 195 15.87 -18.50 -6.54
N GLY A 196 15.75 -19.60 -5.78
CA GLY A 196 16.87 -20.19 -5.05
C GLY A 196 18.00 -20.68 -5.97
N GLU A 197 17.66 -21.38 -7.05
CA GLU A 197 18.64 -21.92 -8.02
C GLU A 197 19.46 -20.79 -8.69
N ILE A 198 18.80 -19.68 -9.06
CA ILE A 198 19.49 -18.51 -9.64
C ILE A 198 20.34 -17.80 -8.61
N TYR A 199 19.83 -17.63 -7.39
CA TYR A 199 20.59 -17.00 -6.32
C TYR A 199 21.86 -17.79 -6.01
N GLU A 200 21.77 -19.11 -5.87
CA GLU A 200 22.92 -19.99 -5.60
C GLU A 200 23.93 -19.97 -6.76
N ALA A 201 23.46 -20.03 -8.00
CA ALA A 201 24.33 -20.02 -9.18
C ALA A 201 25.10 -18.70 -9.37
N HIS A 202 24.59 -17.59 -8.83
CA HIS A 202 25.14 -16.24 -9.01
C HIS A 202 25.39 -15.53 -7.69
N ARG A 203 25.60 -16.28 -6.61
CA ARG A 203 25.73 -15.76 -5.25
C ARG A 203 26.82 -14.70 -5.14
N ASP A 204 27.99 -14.94 -5.72
CA ASP A 204 29.14 -14.03 -5.60
C ASP A 204 28.87 -12.69 -6.29
N ASP A 205 28.31 -12.75 -7.51
CA ASP A 205 27.88 -11.56 -8.25
C ASP A 205 26.80 -10.78 -7.46
N ILE A 206 25.82 -11.48 -6.89
CA ILE A 206 24.78 -10.87 -6.05
C ILE A 206 25.36 -10.23 -4.78
N MET A 207 26.35 -10.87 -4.16
CA MET A 207 27.03 -10.33 -2.97
C MET A 207 27.82 -9.06 -3.29
N ILE A 208 28.40 -8.95 -4.48
CA ILE A 208 29.04 -7.70 -4.93
C ILE A 208 28.01 -6.57 -4.98
N LEU A 209 26.82 -6.82 -5.54
CA LEU A 209 25.75 -5.82 -5.63
C LEU A 209 25.22 -5.41 -4.24
N LYS A 210 24.96 -6.39 -3.36
CA LYS A 210 24.54 -6.14 -1.97
C LYS A 210 25.61 -5.41 -1.17
N SER A 211 26.89 -5.75 -1.36
CA SER A 211 28.01 -5.07 -0.72
C SER A 211 28.08 -3.59 -1.12
N PHE A 212 27.94 -3.28 -2.42
CA PHE A 212 27.90 -1.89 -2.86
C PHE A 212 26.64 -1.14 -2.38
N ALA A 213 25.49 -1.80 -2.32
CA ALA A 213 24.28 -1.23 -1.71
C ALA A 213 24.48 -0.90 -0.22
N GLY A 214 25.19 -1.76 0.53
CA GLY A 214 25.58 -1.50 1.92
C GLY A 214 26.50 -0.30 2.08
N GLU A 215 27.47 -0.11 1.19
CA GLU A 215 28.34 1.07 1.20
C GLU A 215 27.58 2.37 0.90
N LEU A 216 26.63 2.33 -0.03
CA LEU A 216 25.72 3.46 -0.28
C LEU A 216 24.89 3.80 0.95
N LEU A 217 24.34 2.80 1.64
CA LEU A 217 23.57 3.01 2.88
C LEU A 217 24.43 3.62 3.99
N ASN A 218 25.66 3.12 4.17
CA ASN A 218 26.59 3.67 5.14
C ASN A 218 26.94 5.13 4.80
N ASN A 219 27.23 5.44 3.54
CA ASN A 219 27.52 6.81 3.10
C ASN A 219 26.30 7.75 3.25
N ILE A 220 25.08 7.27 2.98
CA ILE A 220 23.85 8.03 3.26
C ILE A 220 23.74 8.32 4.77
N ARG A 221 23.96 7.30 5.62
CA ARG A 221 23.90 7.47 7.08
C ARG A 221 24.89 8.52 7.55
N SER A 222 26.16 8.42 7.12
CA SER A 222 27.21 9.38 7.49
C SER A 222 26.81 10.80 7.07
N ARG A 223 26.29 10.98 5.85
CA ARG A 223 25.81 12.28 5.37
C ARG A 223 24.63 12.82 6.19
N LEU A 224 23.67 11.98 6.55
CA LEU A 224 22.54 12.40 7.39
C LEU A 224 23.01 12.88 8.77
N LEU A 225 24.00 12.20 9.35
CA LEU A 225 24.60 12.59 10.64
C LEU A 225 25.38 13.91 10.53
N GLU A 226 26.17 14.11 9.46
CA GLU A 226 26.86 15.38 9.19
C GLU A 226 25.90 16.56 9.07
N LEU A 227 24.72 16.33 8.50
CA LEU A 227 23.67 17.32 8.31
C LEU A 227 22.75 17.48 9.53
N GLU A 228 23.07 16.81 10.64
CA GLU A 228 22.26 16.79 11.87
C GLU A 228 20.79 16.39 11.61
N VAL A 229 20.56 15.50 10.64
CA VAL A 229 19.22 15.02 10.30
C VAL A 229 18.85 13.86 11.23
N PRO A 230 17.69 13.93 11.92
CA PRO A 230 17.20 12.80 12.69
C PRO A 230 16.97 11.58 11.81
N LEU A 231 17.74 10.51 12.06
CA LEU A 231 17.73 9.29 11.24
C LEU A 231 16.34 8.63 11.17
N GLN A 232 15.57 8.73 12.25
CA GLN A 232 14.22 8.18 12.39
C GLN A 232 13.21 8.75 11.37
N LEU A 233 13.49 9.93 10.82
CA LEU A 233 12.65 10.56 9.78
C LEU A 233 12.83 9.90 8.40
N ILE A 234 13.98 9.26 8.18
CA ILE A 234 14.32 8.64 6.91
C ILE A 234 13.83 7.20 6.92
N LYS A 235 12.63 6.99 6.36
CA LYS A 235 11.99 5.68 6.20
C LYS A 235 12.11 5.22 4.76
N PHE A 236 12.56 3.99 4.54
CA PHE A 236 12.70 3.42 3.20
C PHE A 236 12.45 1.92 3.20
N THR A 237 12.22 1.36 2.02
CA THR A 237 11.91 -0.07 1.85
C THR A 237 13.06 -0.80 1.16
N LEU A 238 13.39 -1.97 1.67
CA LEU A 238 14.28 -2.94 1.05
C LEU A 238 13.56 -4.29 0.91
N PHE A 239 14.16 -5.22 0.21
CA PHE A 239 13.73 -6.59 -0.08
C PHE A 239 14.61 -7.62 0.64
N SER A 240 15.78 -7.21 1.16
CA SER A 240 16.63 -8.04 2.02
C SER A 240 16.77 -7.48 3.44
N ARG A 241 17.14 -8.38 4.37
CA ARG A 241 17.51 -8.07 5.76
C ARG A 241 19.02 -8.08 6.02
N ASP A 242 19.83 -8.23 4.98
CA ASP A 242 21.28 -8.48 5.11
C ASP A 242 22.11 -7.24 5.45
N TYR A 243 21.49 -6.05 5.51
CA TYR A 243 22.21 -4.80 5.72
C TYR A 243 22.35 -4.47 7.20
N GLU A 244 23.57 -4.12 7.58
CA GLU A 244 23.90 -3.63 8.92
C GLU A 244 23.49 -2.16 9.10
N ASN A 245 23.50 -1.67 10.34
CA ASN A 245 23.25 -0.27 10.70
C ASN A 245 21.83 0.23 10.37
N LEU A 246 20.86 -0.68 10.26
CA LEU A 246 19.46 -0.38 9.99
C LEU A 246 18.55 -0.94 11.07
N ASN A 247 17.56 -0.14 11.48
CA ASN A 247 16.48 -0.56 12.35
C ASN A 247 15.27 -1.00 11.52
N LEU A 248 14.89 -2.27 11.63
CA LEU A 248 13.69 -2.81 11.01
C LEU A 248 12.45 -2.27 11.73
N ILE A 249 11.63 -1.52 11.01
CA ILE A 249 10.36 -0.98 11.50
C ILE A 249 9.24 -2.01 11.33
N ASN A 250 9.12 -2.59 10.13
CA ASN A 250 8.07 -3.55 9.79
C ASN A 250 8.45 -4.37 8.53
N SER A 251 7.72 -5.43 8.24
CA SER A 251 7.76 -6.18 6.99
C SER A 251 6.37 -6.38 6.41
N ARG A 252 6.22 -6.36 5.08
CA ARG A 252 4.96 -6.58 4.38
C ARG A 252 5.17 -7.43 3.15
N ASP A 253 4.31 -8.43 2.95
CA ASP A 253 4.19 -9.10 1.66
C ASP A 253 3.38 -8.23 0.69
N ILE A 254 4.00 -7.80 -0.40
CA ILE A 254 3.33 -7.10 -1.50
C ILE A 254 3.42 -7.96 -2.76
N ARG A 255 2.31 -8.65 -3.07
CA ARG A 255 2.14 -9.45 -4.29
C ARG A 255 3.13 -10.62 -4.40
N GLY A 256 3.43 -11.28 -3.27
CA GLY A 256 4.37 -12.40 -3.21
C GLY A 256 5.82 -11.95 -3.15
N THR A 257 6.07 -10.78 -2.59
CA THR A 257 7.42 -10.24 -2.42
C THR A 257 7.47 -9.51 -1.09
N MET A 258 8.32 -10.01 -0.19
CA MET A 258 8.54 -9.40 1.12
C MET A 258 9.29 -8.08 0.96
N GLN A 259 8.73 -7.03 1.52
CA GLN A 259 9.35 -5.72 1.68
C GLN A 259 9.57 -5.45 3.16
N TYR A 260 10.76 -4.96 3.50
CA TYR A 260 11.19 -4.60 4.83
C TYR A 260 11.32 -3.08 4.91
N PHE A 261 10.63 -2.47 5.86
CA PHE A 261 10.65 -1.03 6.11
C PHE A 261 11.74 -0.74 7.14
N TYR A 262 12.68 0.11 6.78
CA TYR A 262 13.85 0.45 7.56
C TYR A 262 13.94 1.93 7.89
N THR A 263 14.62 2.21 8.99
CA THR A 263 15.27 3.50 9.27
C THR A 263 16.73 3.24 9.62
N PHE A 264 17.57 4.28 9.62
CA PHE A 264 18.98 4.14 9.98
C PHE A 264 19.16 4.02 11.49
N GLU A 265 20.12 3.20 11.92
CA GLU A 265 20.52 3.06 13.32
C GLU A 265 21.64 4.06 13.65
N TYR A 266 21.53 4.72 14.82
CA TYR A 266 22.58 5.59 15.32
C TYR A 266 23.83 4.78 15.72
N PRO A 267 25.04 5.31 15.51
CA PRO A 267 26.26 4.67 16.00
C PRO A 267 26.25 4.46 17.51
N LEU A 268 26.87 3.37 17.98
CA LEU A 268 26.97 3.07 19.40
C LEU A 268 27.61 4.22 20.18
N GLY A 269 26.94 4.67 21.24
CA GLY A 269 27.41 5.77 22.10
C GLY A 269 27.05 7.18 21.61
N MET A 270 26.36 7.32 20.47
CA MET A 270 25.78 8.59 20.03
C MET A 270 24.33 8.70 20.51
N GLU A 271 23.97 9.85 21.08
CA GLU A 271 22.57 10.14 21.42
C GLU A 271 21.76 10.45 20.16
N GLU A 272 20.47 10.09 20.17
CA GLU A 272 19.57 10.36 19.07
C GLU A 272 19.38 11.87 18.87
N ILE A 273 19.44 12.33 17.61
CA ILE A 273 19.16 13.73 17.30
C ILE A 273 17.66 13.99 17.51
N PRO A 274 17.28 15.00 18.32
CA PRO A 274 15.88 15.25 18.62
C PRO A 274 15.12 15.68 17.36
N ILE A 275 13.94 15.12 17.17
CA ILE A 275 13.07 15.47 16.05
C ILE A 275 12.38 16.80 16.34
N PRO A 276 12.46 17.81 15.45
CA PRO A 276 11.72 19.05 15.61
C PRO A 276 10.22 18.81 15.67
N GLU A 277 9.51 19.59 16.49
CA GLU A 277 8.07 19.38 16.74
C GLU A 277 7.23 19.36 15.46
N LYS A 278 7.60 20.20 14.49
CA LYS A 278 6.94 20.32 13.18
C LYS A 278 7.00 19.03 12.34
N LEU A 279 7.92 18.12 12.68
CA LEU A 279 8.19 16.87 11.98
C LEU A 279 7.70 15.62 12.73
N HIS A 280 7.14 15.75 13.95
CA HIS A 280 6.59 14.60 14.68
C HIS A 280 5.50 13.84 13.92
N LYS A 281 4.74 14.52 13.06
CA LYS A 281 3.75 13.90 12.15
C LYS A 281 4.36 12.85 11.19
N TYR A 282 5.68 12.86 10.98
CA TYR A 282 6.40 11.87 10.16
C TYR A 282 6.99 10.74 11.00
N GLN A 283 6.96 10.87 12.32
CA GLN A 283 7.37 9.83 13.25
C GLN A 283 6.31 8.72 13.32
N GLU A 284 5.03 9.08 13.17
CA GLU A 284 3.95 8.13 12.91
C GLU A 284 4.38 7.16 11.81
N SER A 285 4.44 5.89 12.17
CA SER A 285 4.84 4.80 11.30
C SER A 285 4.14 4.92 9.94
N LEU A 286 4.80 4.53 8.84
CA LEU A 286 4.10 4.25 7.57
C LEU A 286 3.02 3.16 7.75
N VAL A 287 2.98 2.57 8.93
CA VAL A 287 1.89 1.84 9.54
C VAL A 287 1.43 2.57 10.82
N GLN A 288 0.68 3.67 10.71
CA GLN A 288 -0.66 3.51 11.27
C GLN A 288 -1.22 2.37 10.46
N GLU A 289 -1.73 1.33 11.12
CA GLU A 289 -2.70 0.47 10.47
C GLU A 289 -3.84 1.39 10.00
N LYS A 290 -3.68 2.05 8.85
CA LYS A 290 -4.67 1.90 7.83
C LYS A 290 -4.69 0.40 7.55
N ARG A 291 -5.40 -0.34 8.43
CA ARG A 291 -6.57 -1.06 7.96
C ARG A 291 -7.04 -0.21 6.80
N THR A 292 -6.83 -0.66 5.58
CA THR A 292 -7.78 -0.26 4.56
C THR A 292 -9.08 -0.69 5.19
N GLU A 293 -9.73 0.23 5.91
CA GLU A 293 -11.12 0.17 6.24
C GLU A 293 -11.75 0.13 4.85
N LYS A 294 -11.82 -1.09 4.31
CA LYS A 294 -13.10 -1.54 3.85
C LYS A 294 -14.00 -1.21 5.04
N PRO A 295 -14.94 -0.27 4.92
CA PRO A 295 -15.89 -0.03 5.98
C PRO A 295 -16.36 -1.41 6.44
N GLU A 296 -16.15 -1.72 7.72
CA GLU A 296 -16.56 -3.01 8.26
C GLU A 296 -18.05 -3.14 7.94
N LYS A 297 -18.47 -4.21 7.26
CA LYS A 297 -19.85 -4.36 6.80
C LYS A 297 -20.70 -5.25 7.70
N ASN A 298 -20.03 -6.00 8.58
CA ASN A 298 -20.66 -7.01 9.41
C ASN A 298 -21.02 -6.47 10.80
N PHE A 299 -21.78 -5.37 10.82
CA PHE A 299 -22.33 -4.82 12.05
C PHE A 299 -23.68 -5.48 12.37
N ILE A 300 -23.78 -6.02 13.58
CA ILE A 300 -25.02 -6.59 14.11
C ILE A 300 -25.55 -5.67 15.19
N VAL A 301 -26.70 -5.05 14.97
CA VAL A 301 -27.36 -4.27 16.02
C VAL A 301 -28.28 -5.20 16.80
N LEU A 302 -28.17 -5.18 18.12
CA LEU A 302 -29.06 -5.90 19.04
C LEU A 302 -30.36 -5.10 19.17
N ALA A 303 -31.27 -5.29 18.21
CA ALA A 303 -32.57 -4.66 18.18
C ALA A 303 -33.50 -5.26 19.25
N GLU A 304 -34.56 -4.53 19.62
CA GLU A 304 -35.55 -4.96 20.63
C GLU A 304 -34.90 -5.41 21.96
N MET A 305 -33.79 -4.74 22.30
CA MET A 305 -33.02 -5.05 23.50
C MET A 305 -33.85 -4.73 24.75
N LYS A 306 -34.00 -5.72 25.64
CA LYS A 306 -34.56 -5.51 26.98
C LYS A 306 -33.47 -5.64 28.01
N GLY A 307 -33.25 -4.58 28.76
CA GLY A 307 -32.19 -4.51 29.74
C GLY A 307 -32.29 -3.27 30.61
N THR A 308 -31.82 -3.39 31.84
CA THR A 308 -31.80 -2.29 32.83
C THR A 308 -30.50 -2.35 33.63
N ASN A 309 -29.98 -1.17 33.97
CA ASN A 309 -28.69 -0.98 34.62
C ASN A 309 -27.52 -1.65 33.85
N GLY A 310 -27.55 -1.58 32.52
CA GLY A 310 -26.50 -2.13 31.67
C GLY A 310 -26.48 -3.66 31.54
N ILE A 311 -27.49 -4.37 32.05
CA ILE A 311 -27.64 -5.82 31.93
C ILE A 311 -28.68 -6.14 30.84
N ILE A 312 -28.26 -6.83 29.79
CA ILE A 312 -29.08 -7.23 28.65
C ILE A 312 -29.69 -8.61 28.91
N THR A 313 -31.02 -8.67 28.95
CA THR A 313 -31.79 -9.89 29.26
C THR A 313 -32.40 -10.54 28.01
N SER A 314 -32.81 -9.74 27.03
CA SER A 314 -33.29 -10.20 25.71
C SER A 314 -32.82 -9.27 24.58
N PHE A 315 -32.64 -9.78 23.36
CA PHE A 315 -32.34 -9.00 22.15
C PHE A 315 -32.60 -9.82 20.89
N THR A 316 -32.76 -9.13 19.76
CA THR A 316 -32.88 -9.69 18.41
C THR A 316 -31.69 -9.20 17.56
N PRO A 317 -30.71 -10.06 17.20
CA PRO A 317 -29.56 -9.64 16.41
C PRO A 317 -29.99 -9.33 14.96
N THR A 318 -29.72 -8.12 14.49
CA THR A 318 -30.07 -7.65 13.15
C THR A 318 -28.82 -7.18 12.42
N LEU A 319 -28.51 -7.79 11.27
CA LEU A 319 -27.40 -7.35 10.41
C LEU A 319 -27.77 -6.01 9.75
N LYS A 320 -26.90 -5.01 9.88
CA LYS A 320 -27.10 -3.64 9.39
C LYS A 320 -26.05 -3.28 8.33
N ASP A 321 -25.99 -4.08 7.27
CA ASP A 321 -25.05 -3.92 6.16
C ASP A 321 -25.30 -2.63 5.34
N VAL A 322 -26.55 -2.23 5.16
CA VAL A 322 -26.95 -1.02 4.41
C VAL A 322 -26.49 0.28 5.07
N VAL A 323 -26.42 0.31 6.41
CA VAL A 323 -26.01 1.49 7.19
C VAL A 323 -24.60 1.36 7.75
N ALA A 324 -23.82 0.37 7.30
CA ALA A 324 -22.47 0.10 7.77
C ALA A 324 -21.55 1.33 7.67
N ASP A 325 -21.67 2.14 6.62
CA ASP A 325 -20.88 3.36 6.44
C ASP A 325 -21.18 4.39 7.55
N LYS A 326 -22.46 4.54 7.94
CA LYS A 326 -22.88 5.42 9.04
C LYS A 326 -22.43 4.91 10.40
N ILE A 327 -22.44 3.59 10.59
CA ILE A 327 -21.94 2.97 11.81
C ILE A 327 -20.43 3.22 11.95
N ASN A 328 -19.66 3.07 10.88
CA ASN A 328 -18.22 3.39 10.89
C ASN A 328 -17.98 4.87 11.21
N GLU A 329 -18.77 5.79 10.64
CA GLU A 329 -18.70 7.22 10.96
C GLU A 329 -18.99 7.49 12.44
N MET A 330 -20.06 6.92 12.99
CA MET A 330 -20.41 7.02 14.41
C MET A 330 -19.29 6.48 15.32
N LEU A 331 -18.71 5.31 14.99
CA LEU A 331 -17.62 4.72 15.77
C LEU A 331 -16.37 5.59 15.74
N ASN A 332 -16.03 6.18 14.60
CA ASN A 332 -14.89 7.10 14.46
C ASN A 332 -15.06 8.40 15.27
N GLU A 333 -16.30 8.80 15.55
CA GLU A 333 -16.63 9.96 16.40
C GLU A 333 -16.86 9.58 17.88
N SER A 334 -16.64 8.32 18.26
CA SER A 334 -16.88 7.82 19.62
C SER A 334 -15.58 7.68 20.41
N GLU A 335 -15.66 7.92 21.72
CA GLU A 335 -14.62 7.55 22.66
C GLU A 335 -14.85 6.13 23.19
N PHE A 336 -13.79 5.33 23.25
CA PHE A 336 -13.86 3.91 23.61
C PHE A 336 -13.29 3.68 25.01
N ASN A 337 -14.11 3.11 25.89
CA ASN A 337 -13.67 2.67 27.22
C ASN A 337 -13.95 1.18 27.37
N LYS A 338 -13.00 0.43 27.93
CA LYS A 338 -13.23 -0.99 28.20
C LYS A 338 -14.36 -1.15 29.22
N ALA A 339 -15.30 -2.05 28.95
CA ALA A 339 -16.36 -2.34 29.92
C ALA A 339 -15.74 -2.94 31.21
N PRO A 340 -16.20 -2.51 32.40
CA PRO A 340 -15.68 -3.02 33.67
C PRO A 340 -16.11 -4.48 33.93
N ASP A 341 -17.22 -4.88 33.33
CA ASP A 341 -17.88 -6.16 33.57
C ASP A 341 -17.61 -7.16 32.42
N GLU A 342 -17.48 -8.43 32.76
CA GLU A 342 -17.32 -9.52 31.79
C GLU A 342 -18.64 -9.82 31.05
N LEU A 343 -18.56 -10.51 29.90
CA LEU A 343 -19.74 -10.87 29.08
C LEU A 343 -20.89 -11.48 29.86
N LYS A 344 -20.61 -12.34 30.85
CA LYS A 344 -21.65 -13.01 31.65
C LYS A 344 -22.39 -12.06 32.59
N ALA A 345 -21.77 -10.95 32.99
CA ALA A 345 -22.41 -9.93 33.81
C ALA A 345 -23.30 -9.01 32.95
N ILE A 346 -22.86 -8.69 31.73
CA ILE A 346 -23.61 -7.83 30.79
C ILE A 346 -24.71 -8.63 30.07
N MET A 347 -24.47 -9.89 29.72
CA MET A 347 -25.37 -10.77 28.97
C MET A 347 -25.45 -12.17 29.60
N PRO A 348 -26.10 -12.31 30.78
CA PRO A 348 -26.11 -13.57 31.53
C PRO A 348 -26.75 -14.75 30.78
N ASN A 349 -27.65 -14.46 29.83
CA ASN A 349 -28.39 -15.47 29.07
C ASN A 349 -27.73 -15.84 27.72
N TYR A 350 -26.51 -15.37 27.44
CA TYR A 350 -25.81 -15.68 26.20
C TYR A 350 -25.58 -17.18 26.05
N SER A 351 -26.27 -17.80 25.11
CA SER A 351 -26.32 -19.25 24.89
C SER A 351 -26.65 -19.56 23.43
N ASP A 352 -26.59 -20.82 23.01
CA ASP A 352 -26.91 -21.21 21.62
C ASP A 352 -28.33 -20.77 21.19
N LYS A 353 -29.27 -20.63 22.11
CA LYS A 353 -30.63 -20.14 21.81
C LYS A 353 -30.72 -18.63 21.68
N MET A 354 -29.69 -17.92 22.14
CA MET A 354 -29.63 -16.48 22.26
C MET A 354 -28.19 -15.99 22.03
N ALA A 355 -27.71 -16.27 20.81
CA ALA A 355 -26.36 -16.00 20.38
C ALA A 355 -26.33 -14.95 19.26
N ILE A 356 -25.19 -14.31 19.12
CA ILE A 356 -24.85 -13.51 17.95
C ILE A 356 -24.20 -14.47 16.96
N TYR A 357 -24.69 -14.50 15.73
CA TYR A 357 -24.21 -15.43 14.70
C TYR A 357 -23.38 -14.70 13.65
N CYS A 358 -22.35 -15.39 13.15
CA CYS A 358 -21.63 -14.99 11.97
C CYS A 358 -22.50 -15.11 10.72
N VAL A 359 -22.11 -14.43 9.64
CA VAL A 359 -22.70 -14.59 8.30
C VAL A 359 -22.66 -16.05 7.82
N CYS A 360 -21.67 -16.84 8.28
CA CYS A 360 -21.60 -18.27 7.98
C CYS A 360 -22.45 -19.17 8.90
N GLY A 361 -23.17 -18.60 9.88
CA GLY A 361 -24.04 -19.32 10.82
C GLY A 361 -23.35 -19.90 12.06
N GLU A 362 -22.05 -19.69 12.26
CA GLU A 362 -21.37 -20.06 13.52
C GLU A 362 -21.65 -19.04 14.63
N ILE A 363 -21.68 -19.48 15.89
CA ILE A 363 -21.84 -18.60 17.06
C ILE A 363 -20.58 -17.72 17.22
N ALA A 364 -20.77 -16.41 17.27
CA ALA A 364 -19.72 -15.43 17.45
C ALA A 364 -19.13 -15.52 18.87
N LYS A 365 -17.83 -15.76 18.98
CA LYS A 365 -17.16 -15.78 20.29
C LYS A 365 -16.72 -14.36 20.65
N ILE A 366 -17.47 -13.69 21.53
CA ILE A 366 -17.15 -12.34 22.00
C ILE A 366 -15.90 -12.39 22.89
N GLU A 367 -14.89 -11.59 22.54
CA GLU A 367 -13.62 -11.50 23.26
C GLU A 367 -13.50 -10.17 24.02
N ASN A 368 -14.01 -9.09 23.43
CA ASN A 368 -13.88 -7.75 23.99
C ASN A 368 -15.23 -7.03 24.01
N ILE A 369 -15.44 -6.25 25.07
CA ILE A 369 -16.65 -5.45 25.25
C ILE A 369 -16.20 -4.04 25.62
N GLN A 370 -16.68 -3.08 24.85
CA GLN A 370 -16.36 -1.68 25.02
C GLN A 370 -17.64 -0.88 25.24
N ILE A 371 -17.54 0.14 26.08
CA ILE A 371 -18.54 1.19 26.23
C ILE A 371 -18.09 2.33 25.33
N CYS A 372 -18.87 2.62 24.31
CA CYS A 372 -18.64 3.70 23.38
C CYS A 372 -19.44 4.92 23.83
N ASN A 373 -18.80 6.08 23.85
CA ASN A 373 -19.43 7.36 24.16
C ASN A 373 -19.36 8.25 22.92
N TRP A 374 -20.49 8.39 22.22
CA TRP A 374 -20.58 9.22 21.03
C TRP A 374 -20.88 10.67 21.43
N LYS A 375 -19.94 11.57 21.13
CA LYS A 375 -20.02 13.03 21.37
C LYS A 375 -20.46 13.42 22.79
N ASP A 376 -20.10 12.63 23.80
CA ASP A 376 -20.53 12.81 25.20
C ASP A 376 -22.05 12.81 25.44
N GLN A 377 -22.84 12.36 24.45
CA GLN A 377 -24.30 12.44 24.48
C GLN A 377 -24.97 11.08 24.55
N PHE A 378 -24.36 10.06 23.96
CA PHE A 378 -24.99 8.75 23.81
C PHE A 378 -24.00 7.63 24.07
N LYS A 379 -24.38 6.72 24.99
CA LYS A 379 -23.56 5.56 25.36
C LYS A 379 -24.18 4.27 24.89
N PHE A 380 -23.36 3.40 24.32
CA PHE A 380 -23.75 2.08 23.85
C PHE A 380 -22.62 1.08 24.03
N TYR A 381 -22.95 -0.20 24.02
CA TYR A 381 -21.99 -1.30 24.02
C TYR A 381 -21.56 -1.65 22.60
N LEU A 382 -20.26 -1.87 22.43
CA LEU A 382 -19.66 -2.53 21.28
C LEU A 382 -19.07 -3.87 21.73
N PHE A 383 -19.57 -4.96 21.16
CA PHE A 383 -19.08 -6.31 21.37
C PHE A 383 -18.24 -6.73 20.16
N GLU A 384 -16.99 -7.08 20.39
CA GLU A 384 -16.06 -7.51 19.36
C GLU A 384 -15.85 -9.02 19.47
N ALA A 385 -16.19 -9.74 18.39
CA ALA A 385 -15.96 -11.16 18.31
C ALA A 385 -14.56 -11.48 17.75
N THR A 386 -14.00 -12.63 18.16
CA THR A 386 -12.84 -13.21 17.48
C THR A 386 -13.18 -13.48 16.01
N GLU A 387 -12.20 -13.34 15.12
CA GLU A 387 -12.35 -13.69 13.70
C GLU A 387 -12.92 -15.11 13.55
N CYS A 388 -14.03 -15.21 12.81
CA CYS A 388 -14.69 -16.50 12.57
C CYS A 388 -13.84 -17.34 11.58
N LYS A 389 -14.06 -18.66 11.54
CA LYS A 389 -13.34 -19.56 10.61
C LYS A 389 -13.55 -19.21 9.14
N CYS A 390 -14.61 -18.47 8.82
CA CYS A 390 -14.85 -17.97 7.47
C CYS A 390 -13.99 -16.73 7.10
N GLY A 391 -13.22 -16.20 8.05
CA GLY A 391 -12.35 -15.02 7.87
C GLY A 391 -13.05 -13.68 8.10
N GLU A 392 -14.27 -13.68 8.63
CA GLU A 392 -15.04 -12.46 8.91
C GLU A 392 -15.01 -12.13 10.40
N SER A 393 -14.81 -10.84 10.71
CA SER A 393 -14.95 -10.27 12.06
C SER A 393 -16.36 -9.73 12.26
N ILE A 394 -16.91 -9.92 13.45
CA ILE A 394 -18.28 -9.49 13.80
C ILE A 394 -18.21 -8.46 14.90
N TYR A 395 -18.93 -7.38 14.69
CA TYR A 395 -19.08 -6.30 15.66
C TYR A 395 -20.56 -6.18 15.98
N ALA A 396 -20.93 -6.32 17.26
CA ALA A 396 -22.30 -6.14 17.69
C ALA A 396 -22.48 -4.86 18.50
N LEU A 397 -23.59 -4.16 18.28
CA LEU A 397 -23.90 -2.88 18.91
C LEU A 397 -25.19 -3.03 19.72
N SER A 398 -25.20 -2.52 20.94
CA SER A 398 -26.40 -2.51 21.79
C SER A 398 -26.49 -1.22 22.56
N ILE A 399 -27.70 -0.67 22.71
CA ILE A 399 -27.95 0.36 23.72
C ILE A 399 -27.68 -0.22 25.12
N MET A 400 -27.37 0.63 26.10
CA MET A 400 -27.08 0.16 27.47
C MET A 400 -28.34 -0.23 28.24
N ASP A 401 -29.39 0.58 28.11
CA ASP A 401 -30.68 0.40 28.78
C ASP A 401 -31.85 0.59 27.82
N GLU A 402 -32.96 -0.11 28.07
CA GLU A 402 -34.18 -0.01 27.24
C GLU A 402 -34.75 1.42 27.23
N SER A 403 -34.57 2.18 28.32
CA SER A 403 -35.04 3.57 28.44
C SER A 403 -34.07 4.61 27.86
N THR A 404 -32.97 4.19 27.22
CA THR A 404 -31.99 5.14 26.67
C THR A 404 -32.60 5.93 25.52
N GLU A 405 -32.62 7.25 25.62
CA GLU A 405 -33.06 8.11 24.53
C GLU A 405 -32.00 8.13 23.42
N ILE A 406 -32.36 7.65 22.23
CA ILE A 406 -31.45 7.58 21.08
C ILE A 406 -31.50 8.90 20.32
N PRO A 407 -30.35 9.58 20.10
CA PRO A 407 -30.29 10.80 19.30
C PRO A 407 -30.91 10.61 17.92
N GLU A 408 -31.59 11.65 17.40
CA GLU A 408 -32.26 11.59 16.08
C GLU A 408 -31.33 11.11 14.96
N GLU A 409 -30.05 11.49 15.01
CA GLU A 409 -29.02 11.12 14.03
C GLU A 409 -28.67 9.63 14.00
N LEU A 410 -28.93 8.90 15.10
CA LEU A 410 -28.57 7.49 15.27
C LEU A 410 -29.77 6.55 15.28
N LYS A 411 -30.99 7.10 15.11
CA LYS A 411 -32.22 6.31 15.12
C LYS A 411 -32.25 5.28 14.01
N ASP A 412 -31.73 5.57 12.83
CA ASP A 412 -31.68 4.61 11.71
C ASP A 412 -30.73 3.43 11.94
N ILE A 413 -29.76 3.58 12.84
CA ILE A 413 -28.84 2.53 13.27
C ILE A 413 -29.51 1.64 14.33
N PHE A 414 -30.00 2.24 15.42
CA PHE A 414 -30.46 1.50 16.62
C PHE A 414 -31.96 1.19 16.65
N LEU A 415 -32.79 1.94 15.91
CA LEU A 415 -34.20 1.65 15.71
C LEU A 415 -34.34 1.05 14.30
N SER A 416 -34.86 -0.17 14.22
CA SER A 416 -35.29 -0.79 12.97
C SER A 416 -36.76 -0.53 12.73
#